data_AF-A0A1G9K791-F1
#
_entry.id   AF-A0A1G9K791-F1
#
_cell.length_a   1.000
_cell.length_b   1.000
_cell.length_c   1.000
_cell.angle_alpha   90.00
_cell.angle_beta   90.00
_cell.angle_gamma   90.00
#
_symmetry.space_group_name_H-M   'P 1'
#
loop_
_entity.id
_entity.type
_entity.pdbx_description
1 polymer ?
#
loop_
_entity_poly.entity_id
_entity_poly.type
_entity_poly.pdbx_seq_one_letter_code
_entity_poly.pdbx_strand_id
1 'polypeptide(L)'
;MHLRWIPGSAVSAADSDAVIAAVQGVSGASLQPMLVEVVDVCMSPGARETLLGMRFVSAVALVGATGVDRVMAAALLREQECPHGYFTSVDDAREWLSRLPVPHELEESGV
;
A
#
# COMPACT_ATOMS: atom_id res chain seq x y z
N MET A 1 2.48 -4.59 7.79
CA MET A 1 1.93 -5.65 6.92
C MET A 1 2.73 -5.75 5.63
N HIS A 2 2.72 -6.90 4.97
CA HIS A 2 3.43 -7.11 3.71
C HIS A 2 2.53 -7.83 2.69
N LEU A 3 2.22 -7.16 1.58
CA LEU A 3 1.50 -7.69 0.44
C LEU A 3 2.47 -7.89 -0.72
N ARG A 4 2.51 -9.11 -1.26
CA ARG A 4 3.32 -9.43 -2.44
C ARG A 4 2.43 -10.00 -3.53
N TRP A 5 2.38 -9.30 -4.67
CA TRP A 5 1.74 -9.82 -5.87
C TRP A 5 2.64 -10.87 -6.52
N ILE A 6 2.02 -11.87 -7.16
CA ILE A 6 2.78 -12.87 -7.92
C ILE A 6 3.21 -12.21 -9.25
N PRO A 7 4.51 -12.20 -9.60
CA PRO A 7 4.98 -11.65 -10.87
C PRO A 7 4.27 -12.27 -12.08
N GLY A 8 3.98 -11.46 -13.09
CA GLY A 8 3.22 -11.84 -14.28
C GLY A 8 1.70 -11.92 -14.08
N SER A 9 1.19 -11.62 -12.89
CA SER A 9 -0.26 -11.66 -12.62
C SER A 9 -0.97 -10.43 -13.16
N ALA A 10 -2.16 -10.65 -13.70
CA ALA A 10 -3.12 -9.59 -14.01
C ALA A 10 -4.01 -9.36 -12.79
N VAL A 11 -3.96 -8.15 -12.22
CA VAL A 11 -4.75 -7.78 -11.04
C VAL A 11 -6.02 -7.06 -11.47
N SER A 12 -7.15 -7.64 -11.09
CA SER A 12 -8.50 -7.11 -11.32
C SER A 12 -9.00 -6.30 -10.13
N ALA A 13 -10.12 -5.60 -10.33
CA ALA A 13 -10.82 -4.91 -9.23
C ALA A 13 -11.21 -5.89 -8.10
N ALA A 14 -11.70 -7.09 -8.46
CA ALA A 14 -12.08 -8.11 -7.50
C ALA A 14 -10.89 -8.59 -6.64
N ASP A 15 -9.70 -8.70 -7.23
CA ASP A 15 -8.48 -9.06 -6.48
C ASP A 15 -8.11 -7.95 -5.48
N SER A 16 -8.32 -6.69 -5.89
CA SER A 16 -8.06 -5.53 -5.03
C SER A 16 -9.05 -5.45 -3.88
N ASP A 17 -10.32 -5.76 -4.11
CA ASP A 17 -11.36 -5.86 -3.07
C ASP A 17 -11.03 -6.98 -2.06
N ALA A 18 -10.59 -8.14 -2.55
CA ALA A 18 -10.18 -9.25 -1.70
C ALA A 18 -8.98 -8.87 -0.81
N VAL A 19 -8.02 -8.13 -1.36
CA VAL A 19 -6.90 -7.58 -0.58
C VAL A 19 -7.38 -6.59 0.46
N ILE A 20 -8.29 -5.67 0.11
CA ILE A 20 -8.85 -4.70 1.06
C ILE A 20 -9.51 -5.42 2.23
N ALA A 21 -10.37 -6.40 1.94
CA ALA A 21 -11.05 -7.18 2.98
C ALA A 21 -10.05 -7.94 3.87
N ALA A 22 -9.00 -8.54 3.27
CA ALA A 22 -7.95 -9.22 4.02
C ALA A 22 -7.17 -8.26 4.92
N VAL A 23 -6.79 -7.08 4.42
CA VAL A 23 -6.07 -6.08 5.20
C VAL A 23 -6.95 -5.54 6.33
N GLN A 24 -8.21 -5.23 6.07
CA GLN A 24 -9.16 -4.80 7.11
C GLN A 24 -9.34 -5.86 8.20
N GLY A 25 -9.41 -7.14 7.81
CA GLY A 25 -9.51 -8.25 8.77
C GLY A 25 -8.27 -8.41 9.67
N VAL A 26 -7.09 -7.98 9.20
CA VAL A 26 -5.84 -8.09 9.97
C VAL A 26 -5.49 -6.78 10.71
N SER A 27 -5.89 -5.60 10.19
CA SER A 27 -5.50 -4.29 10.75
C SER A 27 -6.21 -3.95 12.06
N GLY A 28 -7.30 -4.65 12.41
CA GLY A 28 -8.05 -4.35 13.62
C GLY A 28 -8.51 -2.88 13.67
N ALA A 29 -8.39 -2.23 14.84
CA ALA A 29 -8.74 -0.82 15.02
C ALA A 29 -7.61 0.17 14.70
N SER A 30 -6.40 -0.31 14.39
CA SER A 30 -5.20 0.53 14.23
C SER A 30 -4.74 0.67 12.78
N LEU A 31 -4.33 1.87 12.38
CA LEU A 31 -3.73 2.11 11.06
C LEU A 31 -2.29 1.57 11.04
N GLN A 32 -2.08 0.45 10.34
CA GLN A 32 -0.75 -0.17 10.22
C GLN A 32 -0.02 0.23 8.94
N PRO A 33 1.32 0.33 8.95
CA PRO A 33 2.10 0.55 7.75
C PRO A 33 2.07 -0.68 6.84
N MET A 34 2.00 -0.45 5.53
CA MET A 34 1.87 -1.49 4.52
C MET A 34 3.00 -1.42 3.50
N LEU A 35 3.68 -2.55 3.28
CA LEU A 35 4.62 -2.75 2.20
C LEU A 35 3.94 -3.54 1.09
N VAL A 36 4.05 -3.06 -0.15
CA VAL A 36 3.39 -3.65 -1.32
C VAL A 36 4.40 -3.89 -2.44
N GLU A 37 4.67 -5.15 -2.76
CA GLU A 37 5.53 -5.53 -3.88
C GLU A 37 4.71 -5.68 -5.18
N VAL A 38 4.98 -4.81 -6.15
CA VAL A 38 4.39 -4.73 -7.49
C VAL A 38 5.47 -4.99 -8.54
N VAL A 39 5.96 -6.22 -8.61
CA VAL A 39 7.00 -6.62 -9.57
C VAL A 39 6.35 -7.35 -10.74
N ASP A 40 6.45 -6.77 -11.95
CA ASP A 40 5.93 -7.35 -13.19
C ASP A 40 4.41 -7.64 -13.15
N VAL A 41 3.63 -6.69 -12.63
CA VAL A 41 2.18 -6.85 -12.42
C VAL A 41 1.40 -5.95 -13.37
N CYS A 42 0.41 -6.52 -14.05
CA CYS A 42 -0.50 -5.74 -14.89
C CYS A 42 -1.78 -5.42 -14.11
N MET A 43 -1.90 -4.21 -13.56
CA MET A 43 -3.13 -3.76 -12.90
C MET A 43 -4.11 -3.13 -13.89
N SER A 44 -5.34 -3.64 -13.90
CA SER A 44 -6.48 -3.00 -14.56
C SER A 44 -6.79 -1.61 -13.96
N PRO A 45 -7.42 -0.69 -14.70
CA PRO A 45 -7.83 0.62 -14.17
C PRO A 45 -8.70 0.49 -12.91
N GLY A 46 -9.70 -0.40 -12.91
CA GLY A 46 -10.56 -0.62 -11.75
C GLY A 46 -9.81 -1.16 -10.52
N ALA A 47 -8.80 -2.02 -10.71
CA ALA A 47 -7.92 -2.45 -9.62
C ALA A 47 -7.20 -1.26 -8.96
N ARG A 48 -6.70 -0.33 -9.78
CA ARG A 48 -6.01 0.87 -9.30
C ARG A 48 -6.97 1.74 -8.51
N GLU A 49 -8.17 1.99 -9.03
CA GLU A 49 -9.20 2.78 -8.33
C GLU A 49 -9.58 2.17 -6.98
N THR A 50 -9.75 0.85 -6.93
CA THR A 50 -10.02 0.13 -5.67
C THR A 50 -8.86 0.28 -4.68
N LEU A 51 -7.60 0.07 -5.12
CA LEU A 51 -6.41 0.27 -4.28
C LEU A 51 -6.25 1.74 -3.84
N LEU A 52 -6.58 2.69 -4.70
CA LEU A 52 -6.57 4.11 -4.41
C LEU A 52 -7.55 4.50 -3.31
N GLY A 53 -8.69 3.82 -3.23
CA GLY A 53 -9.68 4.00 -2.16
C GLY A 53 -9.24 3.48 -0.78
N MET A 54 -8.08 2.82 -0.69
CA MET A 54 -7.55 2.32 0.59
C MET A 54 -7.19 3.50 1.51
N ARG A 55 -7.94 3.69 2.60
CA ARG A 55 -7.75 4.78 3.59
C ARG A 55 -7.42 4.29 4.99
N PHE A 56 -7.23 2.99 5.19
CA PHE A 56 -7.04 2.35 6.50
C PHE A 56 -5.57 1.96 6.79
N VAL A 57 -4.61 2.62 6.16
CA VAL A 57 -3.16 2.39 6.34
C VAL A 57 -2.49 3.68 6.81
N SER A 58 -1.49 3.55 7.69
CA SER A 58 -0.77 4.71 8.24
C SER A 58 0.36 5.20 7.34
N ALA A 59 0.91 4.31 6.51
CA ALA A 59 1.91 4.62 5.50
C ALA A 59 1.97 3.49 4.47
N VAL A 60 2.37 3.82 3.23
CA VAL A 60 2.46 2.85 2.13
C VAL A 60 3.83 2.91 1.46
N ALA A 61 4.54 1.78 1.42
CA ALA A 61 5.75 1.62 0.63
C ALA A 61 5.51 0.66 -0.53
N LEU A 62 5.67 1.14 -1.76
CA LEU A 62 5.55 0.34 -2.98
C LEU A 62 6.94 -0.07 -3.46
N VAL A 63 7.14 -1.36 -3.71
CA VAL A 63 8.39 -1.91 -4.24
C VAL A 63 8.13 -2.41 -5.66
N GLY A 64 8.82 -1.88 -6.65
CA GLY A 64 8.74 -2.33 -8.04
C GLY A 64 10.11 -2.53 -8.67
N ALA A 65 10.15 -3.08 -9.88
CA ALA A 65 11.41 -3.39 -10.57
C ALA A 65 11.59 -2.60 -11.88
N THR A 66 10.53 -2.03 -12.43
CA THR A 66 10.53 -1.41 -13.76
C THR A 66 10.14 0.08 -13.72
N GLY A 67 10.53 0.81 -14.78
CA GLY A 67 10.11 2.20 -14.96
C GLY A 67 8.59 2.37 -15.10
N VAL A 68 7.90 1.33 -15.58
CA VAL A 68 6.44 1.28 -15.63
C VAL A 68 5.87 1.20 -14.21
N ASP A 69 6.43 0.35 -13.35
CA ASP A 69 6.03 0.24 -11.94
C ASP A 69 6.18 1.58 -11.20
N ARG A 70 7.20 2.36 -11.55
CA ARG A 70 7.41 3.69 -10.96
C ARG A 70 6.32 4.69 -11.36
N VAL A 71 5.92 4.72 -12.64
CA VAL A 71 4.84 5.60 -13.12
C VAL A 71 3.51 5.17 -12.50
N MET A 72 3.29 3.87 -12.43
CA MET A 72 2.16 3.24 -11.77
C MET A 72 2.07 3.61 -10.30
N ALA A 73 3.17 3.45 -9.56
CA ALA A 73 3.26 3.85 -8.16
C ALA A 73 3.01 5.34 -8.02
N ALA A 74 3.63 6.19 -8.84
CA ALA A 74 3.38 7.63 -8.78
C ALA A 74 1.89 7.98 -8.98
N ALA A 75 1.19 7.30 -9.90
CA ALA A 75 -0.25 7.49 -10.08
C ALA A 75 -1.05 7.05 -8.85
N LEU A 76 -0.74 5.88 -8.29
CA LEU A 76 -1.38 5.36 -7.08
C LEU A 76 -1.13 6.25 -5.85
N LEU A 77 0.06 6.82 -5.75
CA LEU A 77 0.48 7.56 -4.57
C LEU A 77 -0.06 9.00 -4.55
N ARG A 78 -0.34 9.59 -5.71
CA ARG A 78 -0.83 10.97 -5.82
C ARG A 78 -2.13 11.26 -5.05
N GLU A 79 -2.98 10.26 -4.86
CA GLU A 79 -4.27 10.43 -4.17
C GLU A 79 -4.25 9.90 -2.73
N GLN A 80 -3.08 9.49 -2.23
CA GLN A 80 -2.89 9.00 -0.87
C GLN A 80 -2.54 10.15 0.08
N GLU A 81 -3.32 10.29 1.14
CA GLU A 81 -3.13 11.32 2.18
C GLU A 81 -2.10 10.90 3.23
N CYS A 82 -1.72 9.62 3.25
CA CYS A 82 -0.69 9.09 4.14
C CYS A 82 0.72 9.21 3.54
N PRO A 83 1.79 9.20 4.38
CA PRO A 83 3.16 9.11 3.92
C PRO A 83 3.34 7.90 2.99
N HIS A 84 3.91 8.15 1.82
CA HIS A 84 4.14 7.11 0.84
C HIS A 84 5.47 7.22 0.10
N GLY A 85 5.97 6.07 -0.38
CA GLY A 85 7.22 6.00 -1.13
C GLY A 85 7.24 4.87 -2.15
N TYR A 86 8.00 5.07 -3.22
CA TYR A 86 8.36 4.03 -4.18
C TYR A 86 9.83 3.65 -4.00
N PHE A 87 10.08 2.35 -3.98
CA PHE A 87 11.38 1.74 -3.76
C PHE A 87 11.64 0.66 -4.80
N THR A 88 12.91 0.33 -5.01
CA THR A 88 13.33 -0.81 -5.84
C THR A 88 13.88 -1.97 -5.02
N SER A 89 13.87 -1.83 -3.68
CA SER A 89 14.35 -2.81 -2.70
C SER A 89 13.34 -2.92 -1.56
N VAL A 90 13.03 -4.15 -1.17
CA VAL A 90 12.15 -4.44 -0.02
C VAL A 90 12.77 -3.98 1.29
N ASP A 91 14.09 -4.15 1.44
CA ASP A 91 14.81 -3.73 2.64
C ASP A 91 14.75 -2.21 2.82
N ASP A 92 14.96 -1.43 1.76
CA ASP A 92 14.89 0.03 1.82
C ASP A 92 13.47 0.52 2.16
N ALA A 93 12.47 -0.11 1.56
CA ALA A 93 11.06 0.16 1.84
C ALA A 93 10.71 -0.14 3.30
N ARG A 94 11.19 -1.27 3.84
CA ARG A 94 10.95 -1.67 5.22
C ARG A 94 11.66 -0.76 6.20
N GLU A 95 12.91 -0.40 5.93
CA GLU A 95 13.67 0.56 6.73
C GLU A 95 12.93 1.91 6.77
N TRP A 96 12.47 2.41 5.62
CA TRP A 96 11.72 3.64 5.55
C TRP A 96 10.42 3.59 6.36
N LEU A 97 9.61 2.52 6.22
CA LEU A 97 8.40 2.34 7.02
C LEU A 97 8.68 2.30 8.52
N SER A 98 9.80 1.70 8.94
CA SER A 98 10.19 1.61 10.37
C SER A 98 10.61 2.95 10.98
N ARG A 99 11.01 3.92 10.15
CA ARG A 99 11.40 5.27 10.57
C ARG A 99 10.23 6.23 10.68
N LEU A 100 9.09 5.89 10.09
CA LEU A 100 7.90 6.72 10.19
C LEU A 100 7.32 6.61 11.61
N PRO A 101 6.90 7.73 12.20
CA PRO A 101 6.13 7.66 13.43
C PRO A 101 4.87 6.86 13.13
N VAL A 102 4.66 5.78 13.88
CA VAL A 102 3.31 5.19 13.97
C VAL A 102 2.39 6.33 14.36
N PRO A 103 1.26 6.57 13.65
CA PRO A 103 0.27 7.50 14.14
C PRO A 103 -0.07 7.03 15.54
N HIS A 104 0.34 7.81 16.53
CA HIS A 104 -0.18 7.63 17.86
C HIS A 104 -1.70 7.72 17.71
N GLU A 105 -2.38 6.71 18.23
CA GLU A 105 -3.82 6.67 18.40
C GLU A 105 -4.28 8.08 18.70
N LEU A 106 -5.33 8.54 18.01
CA LEU A 106 -6.07 9.73 18.40
C LEU A 106 -6.23 9.62 19.91
N GLU A 107 -5.46 10.45 20.66
CA GLU A 107 -5.63 10.54 22.09
C GLU A 107 -7.12 10.75 22.28
N GLU A 108 -7.75 9.85 23.03
CA GLU A 108 -9.06 10.10 23.61
C GLU A 108 -8.95 11.44 24.33
N SER A 109 -9.35 12.51 23.64
CA SER A 109 -9.39 13.84 24.20
C SER A 109 -10.56 13.83 25.16
N GLY A 110 -10.28 13.39 26.39
CA GLY A 110 -11.17 13.49 27.51
C GLY A 110 -11.43 14.95 27.87
N VAL A 111 -12.70 15.29 28.05
CA VAL A 111 -13.27 15.86 29.29
C VAL A 111 -14.79 15.98 29.14
#